data_AF-A0A127JRX4-F1
#
_entry.id   AF-A0A127JRX4-F1
#
_cell.length_a   1.000
_cell.length_b   1.000
_cell.length_c   1.000
_cell.angle_alpha   90.00
_cell.angle_beta   90.00
_cell.angle_gamma   90.00
#
_symmetry.space_group_name_H-M   'P 1'
#
loop_
_entity.id
_entity.type
_entity.pdbx_description
1 polymer ?
#
loop_
_entity_poly.entity_id
_entity_poly.type
_entity_poly.pdbx_seq_one_letter_code
_entity_poly.pdbx_strand_id
1 'polypeptide(L)'
;MDGVDTNRGNMAWGYLVVRPDSSDLIVKAGRPADVLAPAHLYTYVQQGSCASLGPPAIRATRRVLAYSDTLGFLTVSNTVPGNLDKLRTGPHALTVRSAPADGNKLLYCGDLRLT
;
A
#
# COMPACT_ATOMS: atom_id res chain seq x y z
N MET A 1 -16.42 3.18 7.18
CA MET A 1 -16.24 3.80 5.86
C MET A 1 -14.87 4.41 5.93
N ASP A 2 -13.86 3.67 5.49
CA ASP A 2 -12.48 3.91 5.93
C ASP A 2 -11.77 4.73 4.85
N GLY A 3 -11.30 5.92 5.23
CA GLY A 3 -10.86 6.98 4.32
C GLY A 3 -9.36 6.93 3.99
N VAL A 4 -9.04 7.20 2.73
CA VAL A 4 -7.67 7.25 2.18
C VAL A 4 -7.36 8.69 1.80
N ASP A 5 -6.25 9.24 2.30
CA ASP A 5 -5.77 10.57 1.91
C ASP A 5 -5.09 10.49 0.53
N THR A 6 -5.57 11.30 -0.41
CA THR A 6 -5.04 11.40 -1.78
C THR A 6 -3.86 12.38 -1.80
N ASN A 7 -2.63 11.89 -1.96
CA ASN A 7 -1.48 12.79 -2.07
C ASN A 7 -1.43 13.47 -3.45
N ARG A 8 -1.30 14.80 -3.47
CA ARG A 8 -1.07 15.61 -4.68
C ARG A 8 0.30 15.29 -5.25
N GLY A 9 0.34 14.41 -6.25
CA GLY A 9 1.51 14.27 -7.11
C GLY A 9 1.68 12.91 -7.80
N ASN A 10 1.07 11.82 -7.32
CA ASN A 10 1.25 10.51 -7.96
C ASN A 10 0.00 9.62 -7.85
N MET A 11 -0.33 9.01 -8.98
CA MET A 11 -1.60 8.38 -9.37
C MET A 11 -1.92 7.08 -8.61
N ALA A 12 -1.88 7.07 -7.29
CA ALA A 12 -2.09 5.85 -6.51
C ALA A 12 -2.97 6.13 -5.28
N TRP A 13 -3.72 5.10 -4.88
CA TRP A 13 -4.52 5.08 -3.67
C TRP A 13 -4.61 3.64 -3.18
N GLY A 14 -4.80 3.44 -1.88
CA GLY A 14 -4.98 2.10 -1.33
C GLY A 14 -5.85 2.16 -0.08
N TYR A 15 -6.69 1.16 0.08
CA TYR A 15 -7.63 1.07 1.19
C TYR A 15 -7.45 -0.25 1.91
N LEU A 16 -7.71 -0.20 3.20
CA LEU A 16 -7.62 -1.33 4.10
C LEU A 16 -9.04 -1.70 4.50
N VAL A 17 -9.40 -2.98 4.33
CA VAL A 17 -10.66 -3.54 4.81
C VAL A 17 -10.34 -4.37 6.03
N VAL A 18 -10.70 -3.85 7.20
CA VAL A 18 -10.44 -4.53 8.49
C VAL A 18 -11.56 -5.53 8.79
N ARG A 19 -11.19 -6.76 9.16
CA ARG A 19 -12.13 -7.77 9.70
C ARG A 19 -11.54 -8.41 10.97
N PRO A 20 -12.35 -9.09 11.81
CA PRO A 20 -11.90 -9.59 13.11
C PRO A 20 -10.65 -10.50 13.05
N ASP A 21 -10.60 -11.40 12.05
CA ASP A 21 -9.55 -12.41 11.95
C ASP A 21 -8.51 -12.12 10.85
N SER A 22 -8.84 -11.21 9.93
CA SER A 22 -7.99 -10.89 8.78
C SER A 22 -8.32 -9.51 8.23
N SER A 23 -7.38 -8.89 7.55
CA SER A 23 -7.64 -7.63 6.84
C SER A 23 -7.14 -7.70 5.42
N ASP A 24 -7.93 -7.21 4.47
CA ASP A 24 -7.48 -7.09 3.08
C ASP A 24 -6.92 -5.70 2.83
N LEU A 25 -5.73 -5.64 2.28
CA LEU A 25 -5.10 -4.43 1.80
C LEU A 25 -5.11 -4.46 0.27
N ILE A 26 -5.90 -3.56 -0.31
CA ILE A 26 -6.03 -3.40 -1.75
C ILE A 26 -5.38 -2.09 -2.14
N VAL A 27 -4.44 -2.17 -3.07
CA VAL A 27 -3.69 -1.02 -3.57
C VAL A 27 -3.90 -0.92 -5.07
N LYS A 28 -4.17 0.31 -5.53
CA LYS A 28 -4.14 0.69 -6.94
C LYS A 28 -3.10 1.78 -7.13
N ALA A 29 -2.14 1.54 -8.02
CA ALA A 29 -1.10 2.49 -8.35
C ALA A 29 -1.04 2.72 -9.86
N GLY A 30 -0.83 3.96 -10.27
CA GLY A 30 -0.52 4.28 -11.65
C GLY A 30 0.78 3.59 -12.03
N ARG A 31 0.92 3.22 -13.30
CA ARG A 31 2.13 2.58 -13.83
C ARG A 31 3.15 3.66 -14.21
N PRO A 32 4.29 3.76 -13.51
CA PRO A 32 5.41 4.56 -13.99
C PRO A 32 6.00 3.95 -15.27
N ALA A 33 6.56 4.78 -16.16
CA ALA A 33 7.11 4.34 -17.44
C ALA A 33 8.28 3.34 -17.30
N ASP A 34 8.97 3.40 -16.17
CA ASP A 34 10.13 2.60 -15.79
C ASP A 34 9.78 1.32 -15.01
N VAL A 35 8.49 1.08 -14.71
CA VAL A 35 8.05 -0.19 -14.13
C VAL A 35 7.71 -1.17 -15.24
N LEU A 36 8.56 -2.19 -15.38
CA LEU A 36 8.44 -3.19 -16.43
C LEU A 36 7.31 -4.19 -16.14
N ALA A 37 6.79 -4.81 -17.20
CA ALA A 37 5.88 -5.94 -17.06
C ALA A 37 6.69 -7.25 -16.95
N PRO A 38 6.27 -8.21 -16.09
CA PRO A 38 5.20 -8.10 -15.12
C PRO A 38 5.58 -7.20 -13.93
N ALA A 39 4.66 -6.32 -13.53
CA ALA A 39 4.93 -5.36 -12.47
C ALA A 39 4.84 -6.02 -11.09
N HIS A 40 5.81 -5.75 -10.23
CA HIS A 40 5.79 -6.19 -8.84
C HIS A 40 5.64 -5.00 -7.90
N LEU A 41 4.59 -5.02 -7.08
CA LEU A 41 4.30 -4.00 -6.08
C LEU A 41 4.49 -4.58 -4.68
N TYR A 42 5.33 -3.93 -3.90
CA TYR A 42 5.61 -4.29 -2.51
C TYR A 42 4.90 -3.31 -1.59
N THR A 43 3.96 -3.81 -0.81
CA THR A 43 3.09 -2.99 0.03
C THR A 43 3.45 -3.13 1.50
N TYR A 44 3.54 -2.00 2.21
CA TYR A 44 3.88 -1.94 3.62
C TYR A 44 2.99 -0.95 4.36
N VAL A 45 2.60 -1.31 5.59
CA VAL A 45 2.10 -0.33 6.56
C VAL A 45 3.26 0.06 7.47
N GLN A 46 3.66 1.32 7.39
CA GLN A 46 4.73 1.93 8.17
C GLN A 46 4.17 2.55 9.43
N GLN A 47 4.96 2.57 10.51
CA GLN A 47 4.71 3.46 11.64
C GLN A 47 4.94 4.92 11.21
N GLY A 48 4.23 5.87 11.82
CA GLY A 48 4.40 7.31 11.53
C GLY A 48 3.52 7.78 10.38
N SER A 49 4.00 8.78 9.64
CA SER A 49 3.28 9.42 8.53
C SER A 49 4.17 9.50 7.29
N CYS A 50 3.61 9.89 6.15
CA CYS A 50 4.39 10.12 4.94
C CYS A 50 5.46 11.21 5.09
N ALA A 51 5.31 12.13 6.03
CA ALA A 51 6.33 13.13 6.36
C ALA A 51 7.47 12.56 7.21
N SER A 52 7.24 11.48 7.95
CA SER A 52 8.23 10.82 8.80
C SER A 52 7.91 9.32 8.90
N LEU A 53 8.44 8.55 7.95
CA LEU A 53 8.23 7.12 7.88
C LEU A 53 9.12 6.40 8.90
N GLY A 54 8.46 5.67 9.81
CA GLY A 54 9.09 4.73 10.72
C GLY A 54 9.26 3.33 10.10
N PRO A 55 9.62 2.33 10.91
CA PRO A 55 9.77 0.96 10.44
C PRO A 55 8.42 0.32 10.06
N PRO A 56 8.43 -0.73 9.22
CA PRO A 56 7.21 -1.41 8.79
C PRO A 56 6.56 -2.18 9.95
N ALA A 57 5.34 -1.80 10.29
CA ALA A 57 4.47 -2.52 11.23
C ALA A 57 3.83 -3.76 10.58
N ILE A 58 3.61 -3.70 9.26
CA ILE A 58 3.04 -4.79 8.45
C ILE A 58 3.75 -4.85 7.11
N ARG A 59 4.08 -6.08 6.68
CA ARG A 59 4.61 -6.41 5.35
C ARG A 59 3.55 -7.19 4.59
N ALA A 60 2.84 -6.52 3.69
CA ALA A 60 1.80 -7.12 2.86
C ALA A 60 2.41 -7.55 1.51
N THR A 61 3.36 -8.47 1.56
CA THR A 61 4.19 -8.86 0.40
C THR A 61 4.03 -10.33 0.02
N ARG A 62 2.92 -10.98 0.45
CA ARG A 62 2.62 -12.37 0.09
C ARG A 62 2.24 -12.49 -1.40
N ARG A 63 1.55 -11.48 -1.92
CA ARG A 63 1.30 -11.27 -3.35
C ARG A 63 1.93 -9.95 -3.74
N VAL A 64 2.90 -10.01 -4.65
CA VAL A 64 3.57 -8.83 -5.19
C VAL A 64 3.30 -8.62 -6.67
N LEU A 65 2.95 -9.69 -7.40
CA LEU A 65 2.57 -9.60 -8.81
C LEU A 65 1.28 -8.78 -8.94
N ALA A 66 1.39 -7.62 -9.57
CA ALA A 66 0.27 -6.75 -9.85
C ALA A 66 -0.34 -7.07 -11.21
N TYR A 67 -1.65 -6.87 -11.33
CA TYR A 67 -2.35 -6.91 -12.61
C TYR A 67 -2.78 -5.51 -13.01
N SER A 68 -2.86 -5.23 -14.31
CA SER A 68 -3.46 -3.98 -14.81
C SER A 68 -4.99 -4.11 -14.75
N ASP A 69 -5.67 -3.15 -14.13
CA ASP A 69 -7.13 -3.06 -14.21
C ASP A 69 -7.59 -2.41 -15.54
N THR A 70 -8.91 -2.30 -15.71
CA THR A 70 -9.52 -1.76 -16.94
C THR A 70 -9.17 -0.30 -17.23
N LEU A 71 -8.70 0.43 -16.21
CA LEU A 71 -8.26 1.82 -16.32
C LEU A 71 -6.73 1.94 -16.44
N GLY A 72 -6.02 0.81 -16.51
CA GLY A 72 -4.56 0.76 -16.65
C GLY A 72 -3.79 0.90 -15.34
N PHE A 73 -4.45 0.91 -14.18
CA PHE A 73 -3.78 0.95 -12.89
C PHE A 73 -3.24 -0.43 -12.53
N LEU A 74 -2.04 -0.47 -11.97
CA LEU A 74 -1.48 -1.65 -11.34
C LEU A 74 -2.21 -1.89 -10.02
N THR A 75 -2.85 -3.04 -9.90
CA THR A 75 -3.58 -3.45 -8.71
C THR A 75 -2.90 -4.64 -8.05
N VAL A 76 -2.71 -4.57 -6.73
CA VAL A 76 -2.27 -5.70 -5.91
C VAL A 76 -3.17 -5.81 -4.68
N SER A 77 -3.49 -7.03 -4.29
CA SER A 77 -4.31 -7.32 -3.10
C SER A 77 -3.61 -8.35 -2.22
N ASN A 78 -3.50 -8.02 -0.93
CA ASN A 78 -2.91 -8.87 0.08
C ASN A 78 -3.86 -9.03 1.26
N THR A 79 -4.05 -10.27 1.71
CA THR A 79 -4.66 -10.53 3.01
C THR A 79 -3.57 -10.56 4.07
N VAL A 80 -3.70 -9.67 5.05
CA VAL A 80 -2.83 -9.58 6.22
C VAL A 80 -3.50 -10.34 7.37
N PRO A 81 -2.81 -11.33 7.96
CA PRO A 81 -3.35 -12.08 9.08
C PRO A 81 -3.38 -11.24 10.37
N GLY A 82 -4.43 -11.45 11.17
CA GLY A 82 -4.51 -10.96 12.54
C GLY A 82 -5.22 -9.62 12.73
N ASN A 83 -5.29 -9.24 14.00
CA ASN A 83 -5.96 -8.04 14.47
C ASN A 83 -5.11 -6.78 14.18
N LEU A 84 -5.72 -5.81 13.52
CA LEU A 84 -5.11 -4.51 13.19
C LEU A 84 -5.30 -3.44 14.27
N ASP A 85 -5.72 -3.80 15.48
CA ASP A 85 -5.84 -2.89 16.62
C ASP A 85 -4.53 -2.14 16.92
N LYS A 86 -3.37 -2.77 16.66
CA LYS A 86 -2.07 -2.09 16.76
C LYS A 86 -1.92 -0.90 15.80
N LEU A 87 -2.71 -0.85 14.73
CA LEU A 87 -2.72 0.30 13.83
C LEU A 87 -3.52 1.48 14.40
N ARG A 88 -4.36 1.24 15.42
CA ARG A 88 -5.11 2.29 16.15
C ARG A 88 -4.29 2.98 17.23
N THR A 89 -3.14 2.41 17.63
CA THR A 89 -2.33 2.93 18.74
C THR A 89 -1.44 4.12 18.35
N GLY A 90 -1.49 4.57 17.09
CA GLY A 90 -0.67 5.68 16.61
C GLY A 90 -0.80 5.93 15.10
N PRO A 91 -0.13 6.97 14.58
CA PRO A 91 -0.13 7.26 13.15
C PRO A 91 0.54 6.14 12.37
N HIS A 92 -0.05 5.80 11.23
CA HIS A 92 0.50 4.84 10.27
C HIS A 92 0.40 5.39 8.86
N ALA A 93 1.30 4.96 7.98
CA ALA A 93 1.27 5.29 6.56
C ALA A 93 1.32 4.02 5.70
N LEU A 94 0.52 4.00 4.65
CA LEU A 94 0.59 2.99 3.60
C LEU A 94 1.64 3.40 2.58
N THR A 95 2.61 2.52 2.32
CA THR A 95 3.62 2.72 1.28
C THR A 95 3.59 1.59 0.25
N VAL A 96 3.80 1.96 -1.00
CA VAL A 96 3.86 1.03 -2.14
C VAL A 96 5.16 1.28 -2.88
N ARG A 97 5.92 0.22 -3.13
CA ARG A 97 7.21 0.31 -3.80
C ARG A 97 7.28 -0.58 -5.04
N SER A 98 8.02 -0.14 -6.05
CA SER A 98 8.38 -1.00 -7.19
C SER A 98 9.31 -2.13 -6.76
N ALA A 99 9.53 -3.11 -7.65
CA ALA A 99 10.45 -4.20 -7.36
C ALA A 99 11.88 -3.69 -7.15
N PRO A 100 12.75 -4.45 -6.45
CA PRO A 100 14.17 -4.14 -6.39
C PRO A 100 14.83 -3.99 -7.77
N ALA A 101 14.41 -4.82 -8.73
CA ALA A 101 14.87 -4.74 -10.13
C ALA A 101 14.45 -3.44 -10.84
N ASP A 102 13.34 -2.83 -10.40
CA ASP A 102 12.84 -1.53 -10.88
C ASP A 102 13.31 -0.36 -9.98
N GLY A 103 14.35 -0.58 -9.17
CA GLY A 103 14.99 0.44 -8.33
C GLY A 103 14.31 0.72 -6.98
N ASN A 104 13.35 -0.11 -6.53
CA ASN A 104 12.71 0.00 -5.21
C ASN A 104 12.12 1.41 -4.92
N LYS A 105 11.53 2.02 -5.94
CA LYS A 105 11.01 3.39 -5.91
C LYS A 105 9.76 3.46 -5.08
N LEU A 106 9.60 4.52 -4.27
CA LEU A 106 8.37 4.80 -3.55
C LEU A 106 7.33 5.34 -4.53
N LEU A 107 6.36 4.50 -4.91
CA LEU A 107 5.32 4.83 -5.88
C LEU A 107 4.14 5.56 -5.23
N TYR A 108 3.88 5.23 -3.97
CA TYR A 108 2.79 5.82 -3.19
C TYR A 108 3.15 5.90 -1.73
N CYS A 109 2.70 6.98 -1.10
CA CYS A 109 2.57 7.10 0.33
C CYS A 109 1.25 7.81 0.66
N GLY A 110 0.44 7.22 1.54
CA GLY A 110 -0.75 7.85 2.10
C GLY A 110 -0.88 7.57 3.58
N ASP A 111 -1.21 8.61 4.36
CA ASP A 111 -1.47 8.47 5.79
C ASP A 111 -2.77 7.67 6.00
N LEU A 112 -2.72 6.69 6.89
CA LEU A 112 -3.86 5.88 7.25
C LEU A 112 -4.63 6.55 8.40
N ARG A 113 -5.91 6.82 8.17
CA ARG A 113 -6.85 7.23 9.22
C ARG A 113 -7.78 6.08 9.55
N LEU A 114 -7.46 5.34 10.61
CA LEU A 114 -8.32 4.30 11.15
C LEU A 114 -9.24 4.93 12.19
N THR A 115 -10.44 5.30 11.75
CA THR A 115 -11.53 5.72 12.64
C THR A 115 -12.15 4.52 13.35
#